data_AF-A0A5E4IRG0-F1
#
_entry.id   AF-A0A5E4IRG0-F1
#
_cell.length_a   1.000
_cell.length_b   1.000
_cell.length_c   1.000
_cell.angle_alpha   90.00
_cell.angle_beta   90.00
_cell.angle_gamma   90.00
#
_symmetry.space_group_name_H-M   'P 1'
#
loop_
_entity.id
_entity.type
_entity.pdbx_description
1 polymer ?
#
loop_
_entity_poly.entity_id
_entity_poly.type
_entity_poly.pdbx_seq_one_letter_code
_entity_poly.pdbx_strand_id
1 'polypeptide(L)'
;MDGETLQGIVTLTDLQKVPDAERDTTNVGQVMARKLYVIAPEDEASAAMKMMSEMGIRRLPVIDSGRLVGIVSREDLVRAMELCTGRDFKR
;
A
#
# COMPACT_ATOMS: atom_id res chain seq x y z
N MET A 1 -19.81 6.13 -12.24
CA MET A 1 -18.49 5.72 -11.70
C MET A 1 -18.62 4.24 -11.42
N ASP A 2 -17.97 3.41 -12.24
CA ASP A 2 -17.92 1.96 -12.02
C ASP A 2 -17.14 1.72 -10.72
N GLY A 3 -17.86 1.60 -9.61
CA GLY A 3 -17.35 1.68 -8.24
C GLY A 3 -16.51 0.49 -7.79
N GLU A 4 -16.02 -0.33 -8.72
CA GLU A 4 -15.33 -1.59 -8.42
C GLU A 4 -13.85 -1.60 -8.81
N THR A 5 -13.39 -0.64 -9.62
CA THR A 5 -12.00 -0.63 -10.11
C THR A 5 -11.10 0.24 -9.24
N LEU A 6 -9.95 -0.31 -8.81
CA LEU A 6 -8.92 0.44 -8.10
C LEU A 6 -8.33 1.55 -8.98
N GLN A 7 -8.59 2.81 -8.62
CA GLN A 7 -8.18 3.99 -9.40
C GLN A 7 -6.77 4.51 -9.06
N GLY A 8 -6.31 4.26 -7.83
CA GLY A 8 -5.02 4.75 -7.34
C GLY A 8 -4.88 4.55 -5.83
N ILE A 9 -3.67 4.81 -5.32
CA ILE A 9 -3.39 4.87 -3.88
C ILE A 9 -2.80 6.24 -3.53
N VAL A 10 -3.17 6.77 -2.37
CA VAL A 10 -2.54 7.95 -1.78
C VAL A 10 -1.79 7.52 -0.54
N THR A 11 -0.51 7.90 -0.47
CA THR A 11 0.33 7.69 0.71
C THR A 11 0.74 9.03 1.32
N LEU A 12 1.33 8.99 2.52
CA LEU A 12 1.87 10.19 3.16
C LEU A 12 2.87 10.92 2.24
N THR A 13 3.69 10.16 1.51
CA THR A 13 4.66 10.70 0.56
C THR A 13 4.00 11.45 -0.60
N ASP A 14 2.79 11.08 -0.99
CA ASP A 14 2.06 11.78 -2.03
C ASP A 14 1.46 13.09 -1.51
N LEU A 15 0.93 13.08 -0.28
CA LEU A 15 0.43 14.29 0.37
C LEU A 15 1.53 15.29 0.73
N GLN A 16 2.74 14.82 1.03
CA GLN A 16 3.91 15.67 1.28
C GLN A 16 4.33 16.50 0.07
N LYS A 17 3.94 16.11 -1.15
CA LYS A 17 4.21 16.87 -2.37
C LYS A 17 3.26 18.05 -2.55
N VAL A 18 2.16 18.10 -1.80
CA VAL A 18 1.16 19.16 -1.89
C VAL A 18 1.57 20.34 -1.01
N PRO A 19 1.82 21.53 -1.59
CA PRO A 19 2.10 22.73 -0.82
C PRO A 19 0.98 23.04 0.16
N ASP A 20 1.31 23.53 1.37
CA ASP A 20 0.32 23.80 2.42
C ASP A 20 -0.81 24.71 1.94
N ALA A 21 -0.50 25.71 1.11
CA ALA A 21 -1.47 26.67 0.55
C ALA A 21 -2.46 26.04 -0.46
N GLU A 22 -2.16 24.86 -1.00
CA GLU A 22 -2.96 24.19 -2.04
C GLU A 22 -3.73 22.98 -1.50
N ARG A 23 -3.57 22.63 -0.22
CA ARG A 23 -4.15 21.40 0.36
C ARG A 23 -5.67 21.37 0.35
N ASP A 24 -6.31 22.52 0.53
CA ASP A 24 -7.78 22.62 0.59
C ASP A 24 -8.44 22.52 -0.79
N THR A 25 -7.67 22.69 -1.87
CA THR A 25 -8.18 22.69 -3.25
C THR A 25 -7.63 21.54 -4.09
N THR A 26 -6.63 20.81 -3.58
CA THR A 26 -6.03 19.66 -4.27
C THR A 26 -6.88 18.41 -4.09
N ASN A 27 -7.42 17.89 -5.18
CA ASN A 27 -8.17 16.65 -5.19
C ASN A 27 -7.24 15.43 -5.13
N VAL A 28 -7.66 14.38 -4.41
CA VAL A 28 -6.89 13.13 -4.28
C VAL A 28 -6.48 12.51 -5.62
N GLY A 29 -7.32 12.63 -6.65
CA GLY A 29 -7.04 12.11 -7.99
C GLY A 29 -5.88 12.80 -8.72
N GLN A 30 -5.47 13.98 -8.25
CA GLN A 30 -4.31 14.74 -8.77
C GLN A 30 -3.00 14.25 -8.15
N VAL A 31 -3.04 13.66 -6.95
CA VAL A 31 -1.85 13.29 -6.18
C VAL A 31 -1.66 11.78 -6.05
N MET A 32 -2.72 10.98 -6.25
CA MET A 32 -2.63 9.53 -6.13
C MET A 32 -1.68 8.90 -7.16
N ALA A 33 -0.94 7.89 -6.71
CA ALA A 33 -0.18 7.05 -7.62
C ALA A 33 -1.14 6.17 -8.44
N ARG A 34 -0.94 6.12 -9.76
CA ARG A 34 -1.75 5.31 -10.70
C ARG A 34 -1.05 4.04 -11.17
N LYS A 35 0.29 4.06 -11.22
CA LYS A 35 1.09 2.87 -11.50
C LYS A 35 1.32 2.12 -10.20
N LEU A 36 0.43 1.18 -9.92
CA LEU A 36 0.42 0.42 -8.68
C LEU A 36 1.06 -0.94 -8.89
N TYR A 37 1.90 -1.33 -7.94
CA TYR A 37 2.17 -2.74 -7.69
C TYR A 37 1.05 -3.28 -6.83
N VAL A 38 0.53 -4.45 -7.18
CA VAL A 38 -0.58 -5.12 -6.50
C VAL A 38 -0.21 -6.57 -6.25
N ILE A 39 -0.94 -7.21 -5.36
CA ILE A 39 -0.74 -8.61 -4.99
C ILE A 39 -2.09 -9.35 -4.94
N ALA A 40 -2.11 -10.65 -5.24
CA ALA A 40 -3.32 -11.47 -5.14
C ALA A 40 -3.53 -11.97 -3.69
N PRO A 41 -4.77 -12.26 -3.26
CA PRO A 41 -5.01 -12.83 -1.94
C PRO A 41 -4.41 -14.24 -1.74
N GLU A 42 -4.14 -14.97 -2.82
CA GLU A 42 -3.49 -16.29 -2.78
C GLU A 42 -1.96 -16.22 -2.74
N ASP A 43 -1.37 -15.04 -2.93
CA ASP A 43 0.08 -14.89 -2.89
C ASP A 43 0.62 -14.96 -1.45
N GLU A 44 1.80 -15.56 -1.32
CA GLU A 44 2.48 -15.70 -0.04
C GLU A 44 2.87 -14.34 0.56
N ALA A 45 2.76 -14.21 1.88
CA ALA A 45 3.20 -13.00 2.61
C ALA A 45 4.69 -12.68 2.38
N SER A 46 5.52 -13.71 2.13
CA SER A 46 6.93 -13.54 1.78
C SER A 46 7.13 -12.87 0.41
N ALA A 47 6.26 -13.12 -0.56
CA ALA A 47 6.25 -12.46 -1.85
C ALA A 47 5.89 -10.97 -1.70
N ALA A 48 4.91 -10.66 -0.84
CA ALA A 48 4.56 -9.28 -0.49
C ALA A 48 5.78 -8.53 0.10
N MET A 49 6.48 -9.13 1.06
CA MET A 49 7.68 -8.53 1.67
C MET A 49 8.79 -8.33 0.64
N LYS A 50 9.03 -9.31 -0.23
CA LYS A 50 10.04 -9.22 -1.28
C LYS A 50 9.72 -8.08 -2.26
N MET A 51 8.48 -8.01 -2.75
CA MET A 51 8.05 -6.95 -3.65
C MET A 51 8.16 -5.56 -3.01
N MET A 52 7.76 -5.42 -1.74
CA MET A 52 7.94 -4.19 -0.98
C MET A 52 9.41 -3.76 -0.89
N SER A 53 10.31 -4.71 -0.63
CA SER A 53 11.75 -4.46 -0.53
C SER A 53 12.37 -4.08 -1.88
N GLU A 54 12.04 -4.80 -2.94
CA GLU A 54 12.61 -4.59 -4.28
C GLU A 54 12.11 -3.29 -4.92
N MET A 55 10.83 -2.96 -4.73
CA MET A 55 10.19 -1.78 -5.33
C MET A 55 10.28 -0.53 -4.44
N GLY A 56 10.80 -0.65 -3.22
CA GLY A 56 10.89 0.47 -2.28
C GLY A 56 9.53 1.00 -1.82
N ILE A 57 8.50 0.16 -1.79
CA ILE A 57 7.14 0.52 -1.39
C ILE A 57 6.79 -0.07 -0.03
N ARG A 58 5.88 0.60 0.70
CA ARG A 58 5.51 0.20 2.07
C ARG A 58 4.11 -0.42 2.17
N ARG A 59 3.32 -0.34 1.11
CA ARG A 59 1.92 -0.78 1.08
C ARG A 59 1.64 -1.43 -0.27
N LEU A 60 0.88 -2.51 -0.25
CA LEU A 60 0.41 -3.21 -1.42
C LEU A 60 -1.12 -3.36 -1.35
N PRO A 61 -1.85 -2.86 -2.36
CA PRO A 61 -3.24 -3.23 -2.56
C PRO A 61 -3.35 -4.73 -2.88
N VAL A 62 -4.29 -5.41 -2.22
CA VAL A 62 -4.65 -6.79 -2.53
C VAL A 62 -5.81 -6.75 -3.51
N ILE A 63 -5.61 -7.33 -4.70
CA ILE A 63 -6.58 -7.32 -5.79
C ILE A 63 -7.03 -8.74 -6.08
N ASP A 64 -8.34 -8.95 -6.13
CA ASP A 64 -8.96 -10.18 -6.62
C ASP A 64 -9.94 -9.82 -7.74
N SER A 65 -9.84 -10.53 -8.86
CA SER A 65 -10.78 -10.39 -9.98
C SER A 65 -10.98 -8.92 -10.44
N GLY A 66 -9.89 -8.14 -10.42
CA GLY A 66 -9.87 -6.73 -10.81
C GLY A 66 -10.36 -5.74 -9.74
N ARG A 67 -10.71 -6.22 -8.55
CA ARG A 67 -11.27 -5.43 -7.45
C ARG A 67 -10.33 -5.36 -6.26
N LEU A 68 -10.32 -4.22 -5.58
CA LEU A 68 -9.63 -4.06 -4.30
C LEU A 68 -10.37 -4.85 -3.21
N VAL A 69 -9.69 -5.84 -2.63
CA VAL A 69 -10.23 -6.66 -1.53
C VAL A 69 -9.51 -6.44 -0.21
N GLY A 70 -8.34 -5.78 -0.22
CA GLY A 70 -7.60 -5.47 1.00
C GLY A 70 -6.37 -4.61 0.76
N ILE A 71 -5.67 -4.27 1.84
CA ILE A 71 -4.39 -3.57 1.82
C ILE A 71 -3.47 -4.27 2.83
N VAL A 72 -2.24 -4.56 2.42
CA VAL A 72 -1.18 -5.03 3.32
C VAL A 72 -0.10 -3.97 3.43
N SER A 73 0.34 -3.68 4.66
CA SER A 73 1.47 -2.79 4.92
C SER A 73 2.70 -3.57 5.39
N ARG A 74 3.88 -3.00 5.16
CA ARG A 74 5.13 -3.56 5.68
C ARG A 74 5.09 -3.68 7.20
N GLU A 75 4.50 -2.70 7.88
CA GLU A 75 4.36 -2.70 9.33
C GLU A 75 3.51 -3.87 9.84
N ASP A 76 2.43 -4.21 9.13
CA ASP A 76 1.58 -5.36 9.47
C ASP A 76 2.33 -6.68 9.32
N LEU A 77 3.11 -6.82 8.25
CA LEU A 77 3.92 -8.02 7.98
C LEU A 77 5.02 -8.22 9.03
N VAL A 78 5.72 -7.14 9.41
CA VAL A 78 6.71 -7.19 10.49
C VAL A 78 6.06 -7.60 11.81
N ARG A 79 4.93 -6.97 12.17
CA ARG A 79 4.20 -7.30 13.39
C ARG A 79 3.70 -8.75 13.40
N ALA A 80 3.23 -9.27 12.26
CA ALA A 80 2.81 -10.67 12.14
C ALA A 80 3.99 -11.62 12.41
N MET A 81 5.17 -11.33 11.86
CA MET A 81 6.37 -12.12 12.12
C MET A 81 6.82 -12.05 13.58
N GLU A 82 6.72 -10.90 14.24
CA GLU A 82 7.02 -10.75 15.67
C GLU A 82 6.13 -11.66 16.51
N LEU A 83 4.82 -11.66 16.24
CA LEU A 83 3.83 -12.49 16.94
C LEU A 83 4.06 -13.99 16.70
N CYS A 84 4.42 -14.39 15.47
CA CYS A 84 4.63 -15.80 15.13
C CYS A 84 5.99 -16.34 15.61
N THR A 85 7.03 -15.50 15.71
CA THR A 85 8.40 -15.93 16.03
C THR A 85 8.82 -15.61 17.47
N GLY A 86 8.06 -14.81 18.21
CA GLY A 86 8.40 -14.37 19.56
C GLY A 86 9.65 -13.46 19.62
N ARG A 87 10.07 -12.91 18.48
CA ARG A 87 11.23 -12.01 18.37
C ARG A 87 10.75 -10.60 18.06
N ASP A 88 11.25 -9.62 18.80
CA ASP A 88 10.99 -8.20 18.58
C ASP A 88 12.03 -7.61 17.61
N PHE A 89 11.59 -6.98 16.52
CA PHE A 89 12.47 -6.39 15.52
C PHE A 89 12.67 -4.87 15.71
N LYS A 90 12.11 -4.25 16.75
CA LYS A 90 12.22 -2.80 17.02
C LYS A 90 13.52 -2.34 17.69
N ARG A 91 14.65 -3.04 17.48
CA ARG A 91 15.94 -2.60 18.04
C ARG A 91 16.68 -1.62 17.15
#